data_AF-A0A369RL52-F1
#
_entry.id   AF-A0A369RL52-F1
#
_cell.length_a   1.000
_cell.length_b   1.000
_cell.length_c   1.000
_cell.angle_alpha   90.00
_cell.angle_beta   90.00
_cell.angle_gamma   90.00
#
_symmetry.space_group_name_H-M   'P 1'
#
loop_
_entity.id
_entity.type
_entity.pdbx_description
1 polymer ?
#
loop_
_entity_poly.entity_id
_entity_poly.type
_entity_poly.pdbx_seq_one_letter_code
_entity_poly.pdbx_strand_id
1 'polypeptide(L)'
;MNDTQQKYIGWFLIVLLFVSCIAINNTIFFKINQQENEDSISVFTEKIDELRMLLEVNQSRVEKKIFDLKRNLHTQCEQGDGSSRHKNLAKLLLLVVKMKNSLLQETKFDNHINSIKPLISELDDPEIENAVNELENLKEIDTLRGLKLSFEKNMVVINYNKSNLFKKIISNWIKIDDRSDPLRVKLAEIEELISDNDWQTIATIIGDLTHPEFKPWLNKLNDFIVASKNTSTIYHHLLQYIS
;
A
#
# COMPACT_ATOMS: atom_id res chain seq x y z
N MET A 1 26.90 10.10 39.74
CA MET A 1 27.29 8.72 39.39
C MET A 1 28.48 8.83 38.44
N ASN A 2 29.60 8.19 38.73
CA ASN A 2 30.84 8.45 38.01
C ASN A 2 30.76 7.86 36.58
N ASP A 3 31.24 8.56 35.55
CA ASP A 3 31.11 8.15 34.13
C ASP A 3 31.65 6.74 33.86
N THR A 4 32.65 6.32 34.65
CA THR A 4 33.19 4.97 34.65
C THR A 4 32.16 3.92 35.08
N GLN A 5 31.38 4.19 36.13
CA GLN A 5 30.35 3.26 36.62
C GLN A 5 29.21 3.11 35.62
N GLN A 6 28.81 4.20 34.95
CA GLN A 6 27.75 4.14 33.94
C GLN A 6 28.18 3.34 32.70
N LYS A 7 29.45 3.44 32.30
CA LYS A 7 30.03 2.59 31.25
C LYS A 7 30.09 1.11 31.64
N TYR A 8 30.49 0.79 32.86
CA TYR A 8 30.52 -0.61 33.32
C TYR A 8 29.12 -1.23 33.41
N ILE A 9 28.11 -0.47 33.86
CA ILE A 9 26.72 -0.92 33.89
C ILE A 9 26.19 -1.13 32.47
N GLY A 10 26.52 -0.24 31.53
CA GLY A 10 26.16 -0.40 30.11
C GLY A 10 26.75 -1.66 29.49
N TRP A 11 28.06 -1.91 29.69
CA TRP A 11 28.70 -3.14 29.21
C TRP A 11 28.15 -4.39 29.88
N PHE A 12 27.85 -4.34 31.17
CA PHE A 12 27.24 -5.45 31.90
C PHE A 12 25.87 -5.83 31.32
N LEU A 13 25.02 -4.85 31.01
CA LEU A 13 23.71 -5.09 30.38
C LEU A 13 23.84 -5.69 28.97
N ILE A 14 24.83 -5.26 28.19
CA ILE A 14 25.10 -5.83 26.85
C ILE A 14 25.52 -7.30 26.96
N VAL A 15 26.42 -7.63 27.89
CA VAL A 15 26.86 -9.01 28.12
C VAL A 15 25.69 -9.89 28.58
N LEU A 16 24.82 -9.36 29.44
CA LEU A 16 23.63 -10.08 29.93
C LEU A 16 22.65 -10.40 28.79
N LEU A 17 22.45 -9.47 27.87
CA LEU A 17 21.64 -9.70 26.67
C LEU A 17 22.26 -10.77 25.77
N PHE A 18 23.56 -10.74 25.53
CA PHE A 18 24.24 -11.75 24.70
C PHE A 18 24.15 -13.16 25.30
N VAL A 19 24.35 -13.30 26.62
CA VAL A 19 24.24 -14.61 27.29
C VAL A 19 22.81 -15.13 27.23
N SER A 20 21.80 -14.26 27.40
CA SER A 20 20.39 -14.67 27.31
C SER A 20 20.00 -15.14 25.91
N CYS A 21 20.49 -14.49 24.84
CA CYS A 21 20.26 -14.92 23.47
C CYS A 21 20.88 -16.29 23.18
N ILE A 22 22.11 -16.54 23.65
CA ILE A 22 22.79 -17.84 23.45
C ILE A 22 22.04 -18.96 24.19
N ALA A 23 21.59 -18.71 25.42
CA ALA A 23 20.85 -19.70 26.21
C ALA A 23 19.50 -20.07 25.57
N ILE A 24 18.77 -19.09 25.04
CA ILE A 24 17.50 -19.33 24.34
C ILE A 24 17.73 -20.13 23.06
N ASN A 25 18.74 -19.78 22.26
CA ASN A 25 19.05 -20.50 21.02
C ASN A 25 19.44 -21.96 21.28
N ASN A 26 20.25 -22.22 22.31
CA ASN A 26 20.62 -23.58 22.70
C ASN A 26 19.43 -24.39 23.24
N THR A 27 18.49 -23.75 23.92
CA THR A 27 17.27 -24.43 24.43
C THR A 27 16.31 -24.79 23.29
N ILE A 28 16.17 -23.92 22.29
CA ILE A 28 15.37 -24.20 21.07
C ILE A 28 16.01 -25.32 20.26
N PHE A 29 17.34 -25.27 20.06
CA PHE A 29 18.07 -26.32 19.35
C PHE A 29 17.98 -27.67 20.06
N PHE A 30 18.07 -27.69 21.40
CA PHE A 30 17.91 -28.91 22.20
C PHE A 30 16.49 -29.47 22.14
N LYS A 31 15.46 -28.60 22.07
CA LYS A 31 14.05 -29.01 21.95
C LYS A 31 13.69 -29.53 20.55
N ILE A 32 14.37 -29.04 19.51
CA ILE A 32 14.28 -29.56 18.14
C ILE A 32 14.98 -30.93 18.01
N ASN A 33 16.11 -31.13 18.71
CA ASN A 33 16.87 -32.39 18.69
C ASN A 33 16.31 -33.51 19.59
N GLN A 34 15.31 -33.23 20.44
CA GLN A 34 14.72 -34.22 21.38
C GLN A 34 13.37 -34.80 20.92
N GLN A 35 12.90 -34.48 19.71
CA GLN A 35 11.60 -34.95 19.23
C GLN A 35 11.69 -35.76 17.92
N GLU A 36 12.81 -36.48 17.72
CA GLU A 36 12.90 -37.67 16.88
C GLU A 36 12.64 -38.90 17.76
N ASN A 37 11.41 -39.41 17.72
CA ASN A 37 11.08 -40.73 18.27
C ASN A 37 10.52 -41.54 17.08
N GLU A 38 11.30 -42.50 16.58
CA GLU A 38 11.11 -43.17 15.27
C GLU A 38 9.72 -43.80 15.05
N ASP A 39 9.01 -44.21 16.09
CA ASP A 39 7.64 -44.75 15.99
C ASP A 39 6.57 -43.68 15.68
N SER A 40 6.84 -42.41 16.00
CA SER A 40 5.94 -41.31 15.66
C SER A 40 6.13 -40.84 14.23
N ILE A 41 7.33 -41.01 13.65
CA ILE A 41 7.65 -40.59 12.28
C ILE A 41 6.88 -41.45 11.28
N SER A 42 6.81 -42.76 11.45
CA SER A 42 6.07 -43.65 10.53
C SER A 42 4.57 -43.34 10.51
N VAL A 43 3.95 -43.15 11.67
CA VAL A 43 2.54 -42.75 11.81
C VAL A 43 2.30 -41.33 11.29
N PHE A 44 3.27 -40.43 11.46
CA PHE A 44 3.18 -39.05 10.94
C PHE A 44 3.39 -39.01 9.43
N THR A 45 4.25 -39.86 8.86
CA THR A 45 4.44 -40.02 7.41
C THR A 45 3.17 -40.58 6.77
N GLU A 46 2.56 -41.62 7.34
CA GLU A 46 1.29 -42.16 6.84
C GLU A 46 0.15 -41.13 6.90
N LYS A 47 0.06 -40.36 8.01
CA LYS A 47 -0.89 -39.25 8.11
C LYS A 47 -0.57 -38.10 7.17
N ILE A 48 0.71 -37.80 6.91
CA ILE A 48 1.12 -36.80 5.92
C ILE A 48 0.76 -37.26 4.52
N ASP A 49 0.92 -38.54 4.19
CA ASP A 49 0.56 -39.09 2.88
C ASP A 49 -0.97 -39.13 2.70
N GLU A 50 -1.74 -39.44 3.74
CA GLU A 50 -3.21 -39.33 3.73
C GLU A 50 -3.65 -37.87 3.56
N LEU A 51 -3.00 -36.93 4.25
CA LEU A 51 -3.27 -35.49 4.14
C LEU A 51 -2.86 -34.95 2.75
N ARG A 52 -1.77 -35.45 2.18
CA ARG A 52 -1.31 -35.15 0.82
C ARG A 52 -2.29 -35.66 -0.22
N MET A 53 -2.78 -36.90 -0.08
CA MET A 53 -3.84 -37.46 -0.92
C MET A 53 -5.13 -36.65 -0.83
N LEU A 54 -5.55 -36.24 0.39
CA LEU A 54 -6.71 -35.37 0.57
C LEU A 54 -6.49 -33.97 -0.02
N LEU A 55 -5.28 -33.43 0.05
CA LEU A 55 -4.88 -32.18 -0.59
C LEU A 55 -4.93 -32.29 -2.11
N GLU A 56 -4.39 -33.35 -2.71
CA GLU A 56 -4.43 -33.60 -4.15
C GLU A 56 -5.86 -33.84 -4.66
N VAL A 57 -6.69 -34.55 -3.91
CA VAL A 57 -8.12 -34.73 -4.22
C VAL A 57 -8.87 -33.40 -4.10
N ASN A 58 -8.59 -32.59 -3.08
CA ASN A 58 -9.24 -31.28 -2.96
C ASN A 58 -8.72 -30.28 -4.00
N GLN A 59 -7.43 -30.31 -4.31
CA GLN A 59 -6.83 -29.52 -5.37
C GLN A 59 -7.44 -29.88 -6.72
N SER A 60 -7.54 -31.16 -7.06
CA SER A 60 -8.20 -31.60 -8.30
C SER A 60 -9.70 -31.27 -8.33
N ARG A 61 -10.42 -31.32 -7.19
CA ARG A 61 -11.81 -30.84 -7.09
C ARG A 61 -11.92 -29.33 -7.27
N VAL A 62 -10.97 -28.56 -6.74
CA VAL A 62 -10.90 -27.10 -6.90
C VAL A 62 -10.54 -26.76 -8.34
N GLU A 63 -9.55 -27.41 -8.94
CA GLU A 63 -9.18 -27.26 -10.35
C GLU A 63 -10.34 -27.64 -11.27
N LYS A 64 -11.07 -28.71 -10.97
CA LYS A 64 -12.29 -29.08 -11.70
C LYS A 64 -13.38 -28.02 -11.53
N LYS A 65 -13.59 -27.48 -10.33
CA LYS A 65 -14.54 -26.38 -10.11
C LYS A 65 -14.12 -25.09 -10.82
N ILE A 66 -12.82 -24.77 -10.86
CA ILE A 66 -12.27 -23.63 -11.61
C ILE A 66 -12.45 -23.85 -13.11
N PHE A 67 -12.20 -25.06 -13.60
CA PHE A 67 -12.40 -25.44 -14.99
C PHE A 67 -13.88 -25.38 -15.37
N ASP A 68 -14.78 -25.91 -14.54
CA ASP A 68 -16.23 -25.85 -14.73
C ASP A 68 -16.73 -24.40 -14.67
N LEU A 69 -16.22 -23.58 -13.74
CA LEU A 69 -16.52 -22.15 -13.68
C LEU A 69 -16.05 -21.44 -14.95
N LYS A 70 -14.82 -21.70 -15.40
CA LYS A 70 -14.25 -21.12 -16.63
C LYS A 70 -15.03 -21.56 -17.86
N ARG A 71 -15.45 -22.83 -17.93
CA ARG A 71 -16.29 -23.38 -18.99
C ARG A 71 -17.67 -22.75 -18.99
N ASN A 72 -18.30 -22.62 -17.82
CA ASN A 72 -19.61 -21.99 -17.66
C ASN A 72 -19.58 -20.49 -18.01
N LEU A 73 -18.51 -19.78 -17.62
CA LEU A 73 -18.25 -18.41 -18.06
C LEU A 73 -18.05 -18.32 -19.56
N HIS A 74 -17.35 -19.27 -20.17
CA HIS A 74 -17.14 -19.30 -21.62
C HIS A 74 -18.45 -19.54 -22.38
N THR A 75 -19.29 -20.48 -21.91
CA THR A 75 -20.60 -20.76 -22.52
C THR A 75 -21.64 -19.65 -22.30
N GLN A 76 -21.57 -18.89 -21.20
CA GLN A 76 -22.40 -17.69 -21.01
C GLN A 76 -21.90 -16.48 -21.83
N CYS A 77 -20.61 -16.45 -22.20
CA CYS A 77 -20.01 -15.40 -23.03
C CYS A 77 -20.35 -15.52 -24.52
N GLU A 78 -20.77 -16.67 -25.03
CA GLU A 78 -20.96 -16.85 -26.48
C GLU A 78 -22.41 -16.64 -26.97
N GLN A 79 -23.37 -16.42 -26.07
CA GLN A 79 -24.80 -16.42 -26.43
C GLN A 79 -25.50 -15.04 -26.45
N GLY A 80 -24.78 -13.92 -26.53
CA GLY A 80 -25.42 -12.65 -26.81
C GLY A 80 -24.49 -11.46 -26.97
N ASP A 81 -24.96 -10.45 -27.70
CA ASP A 81 -24.37 -9.10 -27.81
C ASP A 81 -24.11 -8.43 -26.43
N GLY A 82 -24.75 -8.93 -25.36
CA GLY A 82 -24.44 -8.55 -23.98
C GLY A 82 -23.07 -9.03 -23.46
N SER A 83 -22.45 -10.06 -24.04
CA SER A 83 -21.18 -10.62 -23.58
C SER A 83 -20.00 -9.65 -23.71
N SER A 84 -19.95 -8.93 -24.84
CA SER A 84 -18.93 -7.90 -25.09
C SER A 84 -19.06 -6.76 -24.08
N ARG A 85 -20.29 -6.32 -23.79
CA ARG A 85 -20.58 -5.26 -22.82
C ARG A 85 -20.17 -5.64 -21.39
N HIS A 86 -20.51 -6.84 -20.92
CA HIS A 86 -20.09 -7.30 -19.58
C HIS A 86 -18.58 -7.48 -19.48
N LYS A 87 -17.94 -7.97 -20.55
CA LYS A 87 -16.48 -8.10 -20.64
C LYS A 87 -15.79 -6.73 -20.64
N ASN A 88 -16.33 -5.75 -21.36
CA ASN A 88 -15.81 -4.39 -21.42
C ASN A 88 -16.00 -3.68 -20.07
N LEU A 89 -17.15 -3.83 -19.43
CA LEU A 89 -17.41 -3.32 -18.08
C LEU A 89 -16.44 -3.93 -17.05
N ALA A 90 -16.25 -5.25 -17.06
CA ALA A 90 -15.31 -5.92 -16.17
C ALA A 90 -13.85 -5.45 -16.40
N LYS A 91 -13.46 -5.29 -17.68
CA LYS A 91 -12.15 -4.74 -18.05
C LYS A 91 -11.98 -3.30 -17.55
N LEU A 92 -13.02 -2.48 -17.70
CA LEU A 92 -13.04 -1.09 -17.25
C LEU A 92 -12.88 -0.99 -15.73
N LEU A 93 -13.68 -1.73 -14.97
CA LEU A 93 -13.57 -1.83 -13.50
C LEU A 93 -12.17 -2.27 -13.06
N LEU A 94 -11.60 -3.27 -13.72
CA LEU A 94 -10.26 -3.74 -13.39
C LEU A 94 -9.22 -2.63 -13.59
N LEU A 95 -9.29 -1.89 -14.70
CA LEU A 95 -8.37 -0.79 -14.99
C LEU A 95 -8.52 0.36 -13.98
N VAL A 96 -9.75 0.70 -13.62
CA VAL A 96 -10.04 1.74 -12.62
C VAL A 96 -9.54 1.34 -11.22
N VAL A 97 -9.73 0.07 -10.82
CA VAL A 97 -9.19 -0.46 -9.56
C VAL A 97 -7.66 -0.44 -9.57
N LYS A 98 -7.01 -0.77 -10.69
CA LYS A 98 -5.56 -0.67 -10.83
C LYS A 98 -5.06 0.77 -10.69
N MET A 99 -5.74 1.74 -11.32
CA MET A 99 -5.42 3.16 -11.16
C MET A 99 -5.55 3.59 -9.69
N LYS A 100 -6.65 3.21 -9.02
CA LYS A 100 -6.84 3.51 -7.59
C LYS A 100 -5.74 2.91 -6.71
N ASN A 101 -5.37 1.66 -6.95
CA ASN A 101 -4.32 1.00 -6.17
C ASN A 101 -2.95 1.61 -6.42
N SER A 102 -2.63 1.97 -7.67
CA SER A 102 -1.34 2.60 -7.99
C SER A 102 -1.21 3.99 -7.37
N LEU A 103 -2.30 4.78 -7.32
CA LEU A 103 -2.34 6.05 -6.59
C LEU A 103 -1.95 5.89 -5.12
N LEU A 104 -2.46 4.85 -4.46
CA LEU A 104 -2.30 4.67 -3.02
C LEU A 104 -0.97 4.00 -2.63
N GLN A 105 -0.52 3.00 -3.40
CA GLN A 105 0.51 2.06 -2.93
C GLN A 105 1.80 2.06 -3.76
N GLU A 106 1.72 2.44 -5.03
CA GLU A 106 2.84 2.29 -5.95
C GLU A 106 3.81 3.47 -5.92
N THR A 107 4.98 3.28 -6.51
CA THR A 107 6.00 4.34 -6.65
C THR A 107 5.67 5.33 -7.76
N LYS A 108 4.84 4.92 -8.73
CA LYS A 108 4.44 5.73 -9.86
C LYS A 108 2.98 5.41 -10.18
N PHE A 109 2.22 6.43 -10.57
CA PHE A 109 0.86 6.24 -11.02
C PHE A 109 0.82 5.45 -12.32
N ASP A 110 0.06 4.35 -12.31
CA ASP A 110 -0.19 3.51 -13.49
C ASP A 110 -1.40 4.07 -14.25
N ASN A 111 -1.11 4.97 -15.20
CA ASN A 111 -2.12 5.71 -15.94
C ASN A 111 -2.75 4.84 -17.05
N HIS A 112 -4.00 4.42 -16.83
CA HIS A 112 -4.79 3.64 -17.81
C HIS A 112 -5.81 4.46 -18.61
N ILE A 113 -5.79 5.80 -18.54
CA ILE A 113 -6.78 6.67 -19.19
C ILE A 113 -6.96 6.34 -20.67
N ASN A 114 -5.87 6.21 -21.42
CA ASN A 114 -5.91 5.89 -22.85
C ASN A 114 -6.55 4.52 -23.15
N SER A 115 -6.49 3.59 -22.21
CA SER A 115 -7.11 2.27 -22.32
C SER A 115 -8.58 2.26 -21.90
N ILE A 116 -8.98 3.19 -21.01
CA ILE A 116 -10.32 3.31 -20.45
C ILE A 116 -11.22 4.18 -21.36
N LYS A 117 -10.69 5.25 -21.94
CA LYS A 117 -11.43 6.21 -22.80
C LYS A 117 -12.31 5.55 -23.89
N PRO A 118 -11.80 4.62 -24.73
CA PRO A 118 -12.65 3.97 -25.74
C PRO A 118 -13.72 3.04 -25.15
N LEU A 119 -13.52 2.55 -23.92
CA LEU A 119 -14.49 1.68 -23.24
C LEU A 119 -15.61 2.49 -22.58
N ILE A 120 -15.34 3.75 -22.21
CA ILE A 120 -16.34 4.66 -21.63
C ILE A 120 -17.28 5.21 -22.68
N SER A 121 -16.80 5.48 -23.90
CA SER A 121 -17.65 5.97 -24.98
C SER A 121 -18.80 5.01 -25.32
N GLU A 122 -18.70 3.74 -24.93
CA GLU A 122 -19.78 2.75 -25.07
C GLU A 122 -20.88 2.87 -23.99
N LEU A 123 -20.62 3.59 -22.89
CA LEU A 123 -21.52 3.70 -21.73
C LEU A 123 -22.46 4.91 -21.81
N ASP A 124 -22.11 5.94 -22.58
CA ASP A 124 -22.84 7.22 -22.70
C ASP A 124 -23.15 7.86 -21.32
N ASP A 125 -22.18 7.76 -20.39
CA ASP A 125 -22.27 8.35 -19.05
C ASP A 125 -21.47 9.66 -18.99
N PRO A 126 -22.14 10.82 -18.89
CA PRO A 126 -21.47 12.12 -18.90
C PRO A 126 -20.62 12.36 -17.64
N GLU A 127 -20.95 11.76 -16.51
CA GLU A 127 -20.16 11.91 -15.27
C GLU A 127 -18.84 11.14 -15.38
N ILE A 128 -18.89 9.93 -15.95
CA ILE A 128 -17.68 9.14 -16.22
C ILE A 128 -16.81 9.83 -17.28
N GLU A 129 -17.41 10.38 -18.34
CA GLU A 129 -16.68 11.08 -19.40
C GLU A 129 -15.99 12.35 -18.87
N ASN A 130 -16.71 13.16 -18.08
CA ASN A 130 -16.15 14.34 -17.42
C ASN A 130 -14.98 13.95 -16.49
N ALA A 131 -15.15 12.91 -15.69
CA ALA A 131 -14.10 12.45 -14.78
C ALA A 131 -12.83 11.98 -15.52
N VAL A 132 -12.98 11.34 -16.69
CA VAL A 132 -11.84 10.95 -17.52
C VAL A 132 -11.17 12.13 -18.20
N ASN A 133 -11.93 13.12 -18.66
CA ASN A 133 -11.36 14.34 -19.24
C ASN A 133 -10.55 15.13 -18.20
N GLU A 134 -11.04 15.23 -16.96
CA GLU A 134 -10.29 15.83 -15.84
C GLU A 134 -8.97 15.08 -15.58
N LEU A 135 -9.01 13.74 -15.59
CA LEU A 135 -7.80 12.92 -15.43
C LEU A 135 -6.80 13.09 -16.57
N GLU A 136 -7.26 13.25 -17.82
CA GLU A 136 -6.40 13.43 -19.00
C GLU A 136 -5.65 14.76 -18.99
N ASN A 137 -6.24 15.79 -18.37
CA ASN A 137 -5.63 17.11 -18.24
C ASN A 137 -4.48 17.16 -17.23
N LEU A 138 -4.34 16.13 -16.38
CA LEU A 138 -3.25 16.02 -15.40
C LEU A 138 -1.96 15.53 -16.08
N LYS A 139 -0.92 16.36 -16.06
CA LYS A 139 0.36 16.04 -16.72
C LYS A 139 1.18 14.99 -15.97
N GLU A 140 1.26 15.11 -14.66
CA GLU A 140 2.04 14.21 -13.80
C GLU A 140 1.31 14.08 -12.46
N ILE A 141 1.03 12.84 -12.05
CA ILE A 141 0.32 12.54 -10.81
C ILE A 141 1.30 11.82 -9.88
N ASP A 142 1.64 12.44 -8.77
CA ASP A 142 2.37 11.79 -7.69
C ASP A 142 1.46 10.79 -6.96
N THR A 143 1.99 9.63 -6.60
CA THR A 143 1.28 8.69 -5.71
C THR A 143 1.34 9.18 -4.28
N LEU A 144 0.51 8.62 -3.39
CA LEU A 144 0.54 8.90 -1.95
C LEU A 144 1.94 8.66 -1.37
N ARG A 145 2.62 7.61 -1.82
CA ARG A 145 4.02 7.33 -1.48
C ARG A 145 4.97 8.42 -1.96
N GLY A 146 4.78 8.94 -3.18
CA GLY A 146 5.55 10.06 -3.72
C GLY A 146 5.33 11.35 -2.94
N LEU A 147 4.08 11.63 -2.55
CA LEU A 147 3.72 12.77 -1.71
C LEU A 147 4.35 12.70 -0.33
N LYS A 148 4.34 11.52 0.32
CA LYS A 148 5.02 11.29 1.60
C LYS A 148 6.51 11.59 1.52
N LEU A 149 7.20 11.00 0.54
CA LEU A 149 8.64 11.19 0.37
C LEU A 149 9.01 12.64 0.05
N SER A 150 8.18 13.35 -0.72
CA SER A 150 8.41 14.76 -1.03
C SER A 150 8.11 15.68 0.16
N PHE A 151 7.09 15.36 0.98
CA PHE A 151 6.81 16.06 2.23
C PHE A 151 7.99 15.94 3.21
N GLU A 152 8.49 14.72 3.42
CA GLU A 152 9.63 14.46 4.29
C GLU A 152 10.90 15.20 3.83
N LYS A 153 11.14 15.28 2.51
CA LYS A 153 12.23 16.10 1.96
C LYS A 153 12.06 17.58 2.30
N ASN A 154 10.86 18.13 2.15
CA ASN A 154 10.58 19.53 2.49
C ASN A 154 10.77 19.79 3.99
N MET A 155 10.35 18.85 4.86
CA MET A 155 10.61 18.93 6.30
C MET A 155 12.11 19.01 6.62
N VAL A 156 12.93 18.16 5.98
CA VAL A 156 14.39 18.18 6.16
C VAL A 156 14.98 19.53 5.77
N VAL A 157 14.52 20.12 4.65
CA VAL A 157 14.96 21.44 4.20
C VAL A 157 14.55 22.54 5.20
N ILE A 158 13.31 22.53 5.69
CA ILE A 158 12.82 23.50 6.68
C ILE A 158 13.63 23.37 7.99
N ASN A 159 13.81 22.15 8.49
CA ASN A 159 14.58 21.90 9.71
C ASN A 159 16.04 22.28 9.55
N TYR A 160 16.65 22.05 8.39
CA TYR A 160 17.98 22.54 8.06
C TYR A 160 18.03 24.07 8.07
N ASN A 161 17.08 24.75 7.41
CA ASN A 161 17.04 26.21 7.31
C ASN A 161 16.83 26.90 8.67
N LYS A 162 16.01 26.32 9.56
CA LYS A 162 15.78 26.82 10.93
C LYS A 162 16.94 26.53 11.90
N SER A 163 17.91 25.71 11.51
CA SER A 163 18.98 25.25 12.42
C SER A 163 20.23 26.15 12.40
N ASN A 164 20.83 26.38 13.57
CA ASN A 164 22.11 27.09 13.70
C ASN A 164 23.24 26.28 13.03
N LEU A 165 24.35 26.93 12.63
CA LEU A 165 25.48 26.28 11.92
C LEU A 165 25.97 24.97 12.57
N PHE A 166 26.06 24.92 13.90
CA PHE A 166 26.41 23.70 14.64
C PHE A 166 25.38 22.58 14.47
N LYS A 167 24.08 22.92 14.49
CA LYS A 167 23.00 21.96 14.24
C LYS A 167 22.97 21.52 12.78
N LYS A 168 23.33 22.37 11.80
CA LYS A 168 23.48 22.00 10.39
C LYS A 168 24.57 20.95 10.16
N ILE A 169 25.70 21.11 10.85
CA ILE A 169 26.83 20.16 10.77
C ILE A 169 26.43 18.82 11.39
N ILE A 170 25.76 18.84 12.55
CA ILE A 170 25.34 17.62 13.26
C ILE A 170 24.13 16.96 12.59
N SER A 171 23.19 17.70 11.99
CA SER A 171 22.02 17.14 11.29
C SER A 171 22.40 16.39 10.02
N ASN A 172 23.50 16.78 9.36
CA ASN A 172 24.07 16.01 8.26
C ASN A 172 24.67 14.68 8.74
N TRP A 173 25.07 14.58 10.01
CA TRP A 173 25.69 13.40 10.59
C TRP A 173 24.70 12.48 11.32
N ILE A 174 23.64 13.04 11.91
CA ILE A 174 22.62 12.31 12.66
C ILE A 174 21.24 12.76 12.15
N LYS A 175 20.60 11.93 11.32
CA LYS A 175 19.15 12.03 11.07
C LYS A 175 18.44 11.64 12.37
N ILE A 176 18.14 12.61 13.23
CA ILE A 176 17.29 12.37 14.40
C ILE A 176 15.85 12.33 13.91
N ASP A 177 15.27 11.14 13.95
CA ASP A 177 13.91 10.85 13.52
C ASP A 177 12.95 11.19 14.67
N ASP A 178 12.60 12.46 14.84
CA ASP A 178 11.65 12.88 15.87
C ASP A 178 10.22 12.50 15.46
N ARG A 179 9.70 11.44 16.08
CA ARG A 179 8.31 10.98 15.86
C ARG A 179 7.26 11.95 16.40
N SER A 180 7.65 12.94 17.20
CA SER A 180 6.75 13.96 17.76
C SER A 180 6.77 15.29 16.99
N ASP A 181 7.45 15.35 15.83
CA ASP A 181 7.45 16.53 14.98
C ASP A 181 6.01 16.91 14.54
N PRO A 182 5.54 18.13 14.83
CA PRO A 182 4.18 18.57 14.48
C PRO A 182 3.83 18.44 12.99
N LEU A 183 4.81 18.55 12.08
CA LEU A 183 4.59 18.36 10.64
C LEU A 183 4.36 16.89 10.28
N ARG A 184 4.97 15.94 11.02
CA ARG A 184 4.70 14.50 10.85
C ARG A 184 3.33 14.11 11.35
N VAL A 185 2.87 14.71 12.45
CA VAL A 185 1.51 14.53 12.95
C VAL A 185 0.50 14.99 11.90
N LYS A 186 0.68 16.19 11.33
CA LYS A 186 -0.15 16.70 10.23
C LYS A 186 -0.12 15.80 8.99
N LEU A 187 1.04 15.24 8.63
CA LEU A 187 1.13 14.31 7.51
C LEU A 187 0.32 13.02 7.77
N ALA A 188 0.38 12.48 8.98
CA ALA A 188 -0.40 11.30 9.37
C ALA A 188 -1.91 11.59 9.34
N GLU A 189 -2.34 12.76 9.83
CA GLU A 189 -3.73 13.22 9.74
C GLU A 189 -4.19 13.32 8.27
N ILE A 190 -3.36 13.87 7.38
CA ILE A 190 -3.68 13.92 5.95
C ILE A 190 -3.77 12.51 5.34
N GLU A 191 -2.88 11.58 5.71
CA GLU A 191 -2.93 10.18 5.24
C GLU A 191 -4.23 9.47 5.67
N GLU A 192 -4.67 9.70 6.90
CA GLU A 192 -5.93 9.17 7.43
C GLU A 192 -7.13 9.73 6.65
N LEU A 193 -7.19 11.05 6.48
CA LEU A 193 -8.29 11.71 5.75
C LEU A 193 -8.33 11.33 4.26
N ILE A 194 -7.17 11.07 3.63
CA ILE A 194 -7.11 10.55 2.26
C ILE A 194 -7.74 9.16 2.20
N SER A 195 -7.52 8.33 3.23
CA SER A 195 -8.12 7.00 3.33
C SER A 195 -9.65 7.08 3.52
N ASP A 196 -10.11 8.07 4.26
CA ASP A 196 -11.53 8.34 4.52
C ASP A 196 -12.24 9.12 3.38
N ASN A 197 -11.48 9.59 2.38
CA ASN A 197 -11.95 10.48 1.31
C ASN A 197 -12.52 11.82 1.82
N ASP A 198 -12.04 12.32 2.96
CA ASP A 198 -12.45 13.60 3.53
C ASP A 198 -11.60 14.76 2.97
N TRP A 199 -11.93 15.14 1.73
CA TRP A 199 -11.23 16.19 1.00
C TRP A 199 -11.44 17.60 1.59
N GLN A 200 -12.53 17.83 2.32
CA GLN A 200 -12.83 19.14 2.90
C GLN A 200 -11.92 19.42 4.09
N THR A 201 -11.78 18.45 4.99
CA THR A 201 -10.88 18.58 6.16
C THR A 201 -9.42 18.68 5.72
N ILE A 202 -9.02 17.96 4.66
CA ILE A 202 -7.68 18.09 4.07
C ILE A 202 -7.40 19.53 3.64
N ALA A 203 -8.35 20.22 2.99
CA ALA A 203 -8.18 21.60 2.57
C ALA A 203 -7.97 22.56 3.76
N THR A 204 -8.63 22.31 4.89
CA THR A 204 -8.42 23.07 6.13
C THR A 204 -7.03 22.86 6.70
N ILE A 205 -6.57 21.60 6.84
CA ILE A 205 -5.23 21.28 7.37
C ILE A 205 -4.11 21.84 6.49
N ILE A 206 -4.30 21.81 5.17
CA ILE A 206 -3.40 22.41 4.19
C ILE A 206 -3.33 23.92 4.34
N GLY A 207 -4.46 24.59 4.61
CA GLY A 207 -4.51 26.05 4.81
C GLY A 207 -3.56 26.53 5.91
N ASP A 208 -3.29 25.68 6.90
CA ASP A 208 -2.35 25.97 7.98
C ASP A 208 -0.87 25.76 7.61
N LEU A 209 -0.56 25.12 6.47
CA LEU A 209 0.80 24.94 5.97
C LEU A 209 1.28 26.21 5.26
N THR A 210 1.65 27.21 6.05
CA THR A 210 2.06 28.54 5.55
C THR A 210 3.50 28.62 5.06
N HIS A 211 4.30 27.56 5.23
CA HIS A 211 5.71 27.54 4.78
C HIS A 211 5.82 27.48 3.24
N PRO A 212 6.56 28.40 2.61
CA PRO A 212 6.65 28.47 1.15
C PRO A 212 7.27 27.23 0.51
N GLU A 213 8.10 26.49 1.25
CA GLU A 213 8.71 25.23 0.83
C GLU A 213 7.67 24.14 0.53
N PHE A 214 6.45 24.22 1.11
CA PHE A 214 5.37 23.29 0.80
C PHE A 214 4.58 23.65 -0.46
N LYS A 215 4.73 24.84 -1.04
CA LYS A 215 3.95 25.26 -2.22
C LYS A 215 4.05 24.26 -3.40
N PRO A 216 5.23 23.74 -3.78
CA PRO A 216 5.31 22.72 -4.82
C PRO A 216 4.66 21.39 -4.42
N TRP A 217 4.71 21.05 -3.13
CA TRP A 217 4.07 19.84 -2.60
C TRP A 217 2.54 19.97 -2.59
N LEU A 218 2.01 21.14 -2.26
CA LEU A 218 0.57 21.42 -2.31
C LEU A 218 0.01 21.28 -3.72
N ASN A 219 0.74 21.72 -4.74
CA ASN A 219 0.34 21.50 -6.14
C ASN A 219 0.25 20.01 -6.47
N LYS A 220 1.27 19.23 -6.08
CA LYS A 220 1.28 17.76 -6.28
C LYS A 220 0.13 17.07 -5.53
N LEU A 221 -0.15 17.52 -4.31
CA LEU A 221 -1.27 17.01 -3.52
C LEU A 221 -2.62 17.35 -4.16
N ASN A 222 -2.77 18.55 -4.70
CA ASN A 222 -3.99 18.92 -5.42
C ASN A 222 -4.22 18.04 -6.65
N ASP A 223 -3.18 17.79 -7.45
CA ASP A 223 -3.25 16.90 -8.61
C ASP A 223 -3.63 15.47 -8.19
N PHE A 224 -3.08 14.97 -7.07
CA PHE A 224 -3.47 13.70 -6.48
C PHE A 224 -4.93 13.66 -6.01
N ILE A 225 -5.42 14.72 -5.36
CA ILE A 225 -6.82 14.81 -4.90
C ILE A 225 -7.77 14.77 -6.10
N VAL A 226 -7.48 15.56 -7.14
CA VAL A 226 -8.25 15.54 -8.39
C VAL A 226 -8.23 14.14 -9.01
N ALA A 227 -7.08 13.48 -9.04
CA ALA A 227 -6.96 12.13 -9.57
C ALA A 227 -7.76 11.09 -8.77
N SER A 228 -7.65 11.14 -7.44
CA SER A 228 -8.34 10.22 -6.52
C SER A 228 -9.86 10.40 -6.59
N LYS A 229 -10.33 11.64 -6.60
CA LYS A 229 -11.76 11.98 -6.71
C LYS A 229 -12.34 11.44 -8.01
N ASN A 230 -11.74 11.77 -9.15
CA ASN A 230 -12.24 11.35 -10.46
C ASN A 230 -12.16 9.83 -10.65
N THR A 231 -11.09 9.17 -10.18
CA THR A 231 -11.00 7.70 -10.19
C THR A 231 -12.11 7.07 -9.35
N SER A 232 -12.45 7.66 -8.20
CA SER A 232 -13.53 7.20 -7.32
C SER A 232 -14.92 7.44 -7.93
N THR A 233 -15.14 8.58 -8.60
CA THR A 233 -16.37 8.86 -9.36
C THR A 233 -16.60 7.80 -10.42
N ILE A 234 -15.59 7.52 -11.25
CA ILE A 234 -15.66 6.48 -12.28
C ILE A 234 -16.00 5.13 -11.62
N TYR A 235 -15.29 4.74 -10.57
CA TYR A 235 -15.55 3.49 -9.88
C TYR A 235 -17.00 3.39 -9.37
N HIS A 236 -17.51 4.43 -8.71
CA HIS A 236 -18.84 4.43 -8.13
C HIS A 236 -19.94 4.37 -9.20
N HIS A 237 -19.81 5.11 -10.29
CA HIS A 237 -20.74 5.04 -11.42
C HIS A 237 -20.70 3.66 -12.07
N LEU A 238 -19.51 3.06 -12.25
CA LEU A 238 -19.40 1.72 -12.82
C LEU A 238 -20.06 0.63 -11.99
N LEU A 239 -20.12 0.77 -10.66
CA LEU A 239 -20.85 -0.16 -9.81
C LEU A 239 -22.36 -0.14 -10.08
N GLN A 240 -22.92 0.98 -10.54
CA GLN A 240 -24.35 1.08 -10.89
C GLN A 240 -24.71 0.21 -12.11
N TYR A 241 -23.75 -0.08 -12.98
CA TYR A 241 -23.94 -0.95 -14.14
C TYR A 241 -23.80 -2.45 -13.82
N ILE A 242 -23.38 -2.82 -12.61
CA ILE A 242 -23.25 -4.21 -12.13
C ILE A 242 -24.44 -4.61 -11.24
N SER A 243 -25.13 -3.63 -10.65
CA SER A 243 -26.29 -3.85 -9.78
C SER A 243 -27.55 -4.16 -10.57
#